data_AF-A0A1V4S0J2-F1
#
_entry.id   AF-A0A1V4S0J2-F1
#
_cell.length_a   1.000
_cell.length_b   1.000
_cell.length_c   1.000
_cell.angle_alpha   90.00
_cell.angle_beta   90.00
_cell.angle_gamma   90.00
#
_symmetry.space_group_name_H-M   'P 1'
#
loop_
_entity.id
_entity.type
_entity.pdbx_description
1 polymer ?
#
loop_
_entity_poly.entity_id
_entity_poly.type
_entity_poly.pdbx_seq_one_letter_code
_entity_poly.pdbx_strand_id
1 'polypeptide(L)'
;QEDTLRCIKATSDSSASGLSYKINYDTNNYPILNWRWKVHHVLSNGNALKKEGDDYAARIYVVFPSLVFWKTRTINYIWANKLPPGKAVTSPFTKNSIMIAVESGESKTGRWIEEKRNVFEDFRKHFRQDPPRVGAIAIMTDTDNTGEKAVAWYGPIRILCASSH
;
A
#
# COMPACT_ATOMS: atom_id res chain seq x y z
N GLN A 1 -2.70 16.40 -13.86
CA GLN A 1 -3.86 16.76 -13.00
C GLN A 1 -5.04 15.98 -13.51
N GLU A 2 -5.86 15.44 -12.63
CA GLU A 2 -7.11 14.77 -12.97
C GLU A 2 -8.18 15.32 -12.05
N ASP A 3 -9.31 15.78 -12.61
CA ASP A 3 -10.38 16.42 -11.85
C ASP A 3 -9.87 17.51 -10.88
N THR A 4 -8.91 18.32 -11.34
CA THR A 4 -8.15 19.36 -10.59
C THR A 4 -7.19 18.87 -9.49
N LEU A 5 -7.20 17.58 -9.15
CA LEU A 5 -6.27 16.98 -8.18
C LEU A 5 -4.86 16.84 -8.79
N ARG A 6 -3.83 17.28 -8.05
CA ARG A 6 -2.45 16.90 -8.35
C ARG A 6 -2.28 15.41 -8.02
N CYS A 7 -1.93 14.63 -9.03
CA CYS A 7 -1.79 13.18 -8.91
C CYS A 7 -0.66 12.66 -9.78
N ILE A 8 -0.17 11.47 -9.42
CA ILE A 8 0.71 10.66 -10.25
C ILE A 8 -0.16 9.59 -10.90
N LYS A 9 -0.16 9.53 -12.23
CA LYS A 9 -0.76 8.42 -12.97
C LYS A 9 0.32 7.36 -13.21
N ALA A 10 0.04 6.13 -12.81
CA ALA A 10 0.88 4.97 -13.05
C ALA A 10 0.15 4.01 -13.99
N THR A 11 0.87 3.48 -14.96
CA THR A 11 0.39 2.47 -15.90
C THR A 11 1.34 1.30 -15.87
N SER A 12 0.81 0.09 -15.76
CA SER A 12 1.59 -1.14 -15.82
C SER A 12 1.06 -2.06 -16.90
N ASP A 13 1.97 -2.66 -17.66
CA ASP A 13 1.72 -3.64 -18.71
C ASP A 13 2.81 -4.69 -18.63
N SER A 14 2.48 -5.89 -18.12
CA SER A 14 3.44 -6.98 -17.84
C SER A 14 4.72 -6.54 -17.11
N SER A 15 4.61 -5.57 -16.20
CA SER A 15 5.74 -4.93 -15.53
C SER A 15 5.37 -4.49 -14.12
N ALA A 16 6.31 -3.89 -13.40
CA ALA A 16 6.06 -3.20 -12.14
C ALA A 16 6.65 -1.79 -12.21
N SER A 17 5.91 -0.81 -11.70
CA SER A 17 6.40 0.57 -11.55
C SER A 17 6.35 0.97 -10.08
N GLY A 18 7.49 1.40 -9.54
CA GLY A 18 7.62 1.82 -8.14
C GLY A 18 8.21 3.22 -8.04
N LEU A 19 7.57 4.10 -7.27
CA LEU A 19 8.14 5.40 -6.87
C LEU A 19 8.28 5.43 -5.36
N SER A 20 9.49 5.69 -4.88
CA SER A 20 9.80 5.76 -3.44
C SER A 20 10.21 7.15 -3.01
N TYR A 21 9.77 7.53 -1.82
CA TYR A 21 10.19 8.74 -1.12
C TYR A 21 10.86 8.34 0.20
N LYS A 22 12.16 8.62 0.30
CA LYS A 22 12.92 8.43 1.54
C LYS A 22 12.46 9.45 2.57
N ILE A 23 12.13 8.98 3.75
CA ILE A 23 11.65 9.81 4.86
C ILE A 23 12.14 9.20 6.18
N ASN A 24 12.19 9.99 7.25
CA ASN A 24 12.56 9.48 8.56
C ASN A 24 11.68 10.07 9.65
N TYR A 25 10.56 9.41 9.97
CA TYR A 25 9.62 9.88 10.99
C TYR A 25 9.24 8.78 12.00
N ASP A 26 8.78 9.22 13.16
CA ASP A 26 8.32 8.34 14.25
C ASP A 26 6.80 8.25 14.24
N THR A 27 6.28 7.02 14.17
CA THR A 27 4.83 6.75 14.16
C THR A 27 4.19 6.96 15.52
N ASN A 28 4.96 7.08 16.62
CA ASN A 28 4.41 7.52 17.92
C ASN A 28 3.91 8.97 17.86
N ASN A 29 4.61 9.83 17.10
CA ASN A 29 4.25 11.24 16.97
C ASN A 29 3.30 11.49 15.79
N TYR A 30 3.50 10.77 14.70
CA TYR A 30 2.73 10.90 13.47
C TYR A 30 2.17 9.54 13.02
N PRO A 31 1.20 8.95 13.74
CA PRO A 31 0.73 7.59 13.47
C PRO A 31 -0.12 7.48 12.21
N ILE A 32 -0.70 8.58 11.74
CA ILE A 32 -1.74 8.54 10.72
C ILE A 32 -1.14 8.76 9.33
N LEU A 33 -1.36 7.78 8.45
CA LEU A 33 -1.16 7.93 7.01
C LEU A 33 -2.53 8.15 6.35
N ASN A 34 -2.63 9.21 5.57
CA ASN A 34 -3.83 9.57 4.82
C ASN A 34 -3.47 9.79 3.36
N TRP A 35 -4.24 9.21 2.44
CA TRP A 35 -3.99 9.36 1.01
C TRP A 35 -5.26 9.24 0.20
N ARG A 36 -5.17 9.64 -1.06
CA ARG A 36 -6.22 9.37 -2.06
C ARG A 36 -5.65 8.54 -3.18
N TRP A 37 -6.45 7.64 -3.71
CA TRP A 37 -6.13 6.90 -4.91
C TRP A 37 -7.36 6.62 -5.75
N LYS A 38 -7.13 6.23 -6.98
CA LYS A 38 -8.14 5.71 -7.90
C LYS A 38 -7.50 4.58 -8.69
N VAL A 39 -8.25 3.53 -8.96
CA VAL A 39 -7.86 2.48 -9.90
C VAL A 39 -8.89 2.39 -11.01
N HIS A 40 -8.44 2.04 -12.22
CA HIS A 40 -9.35 1.88 -13.35
C HIS A 40 -10.18 0.60 -13.26
N HIS A 41 -9.53 -0.49 -12.85
CA HIS A 41 -10.10 -1.83 -12.62
C HIS A 41 -9.16 -2.59 -11.66
N VAL A 42 -9.57 -3.76 -11.19
CA VAL A 42 -8.73 -4.70 -10.44
C VAL A 42 -8.22 -5.83 -11.35
N LEU A 43 -7.23 -6.58 -10.89
CA LEU A 43 -6.64 -7.69 -11.64
C LEU A 43 -7.44 -8.96 -11.38
N SER A 44 -8.17 -9.42 -12.40
CA SER A 44 -9.16 -10.49 -12.29
C SER A 44 -8.53 -11.83 -11.89
N ASN A 45 -7.30 -12.08 -12.32
CA ASN A 45 -6.55 -13.29 -11.99
C ASN A 45 -5.78 -13.17 -10.66
N GLY A 46 -5.67 -11.97 -10.11
CA GLY A 46 -4.94 -11.73 -8.88
C GLY A 46 -5.53 -12.43 -7.65
N ASN A 47 -4.64 -12.83 -6.75
CA ASN A 47 -4.93 -13.50 -5.49
C ASN A 47 -3.79 -13.26 -4.49
N ALA A 48 -4.07 -12.47 -3.44
CA ALA A 48 -3.12 -12.09 -2.40
C ALA A 48 -2.51 -13.23 -1.59
N LEU A 49 -3.05 -14.44 -1.71
CA LEU A 49 -2.58 -15.62 -0.99
C LEU A 49 -1.56 -16.45 -1.79
N LYS A 50 -1.31 -16.11 -3.07
CA LYS A 50 -0.45 -16.86 -3.98
C LYS A 50 0.57 -15.93 -4.61
N LYS A 51 1.80 -16.41 -4.82
CA LYS A 51 2.88 -15.60 -5.44
C LYS A 51 2.49 -15.14 -6.83
N GLU A 52 1.92 -16.04 -7.63
CA GLU A 52 1.55 -15.80 -9.03
C GLU A 52 0.36 -14.83 -9.15
N GLY A 53 -0.35 -14.57 -8.05
CA GLY A 53 -1.50 -13.67 -7.99
C GLY A 53 -1.24 -12.40 -7.19
N ASP A 54 -0.02 -12.16 -6.71
CA ASP A 54 0.33 -10.96 -5.95
C ASP A 54 0.57 -9.77 -6.89
N ASP A 55 -0.39 -9.54 -7.78
CA ASP A 55 -0.73 -8.37 -8.61
C ASP A 55 -1.67 -7.37 -7.93
N TYR A 56 -1.40 -6.06 -7.82
CA TYR A 56 -2.43 -5.08 -7.45
C TYR A 56 -2.39 -3.82 -8.32
N ALA A 57 -3.58 -3.35 -8.72
CA ALA A 57 -3.70 -2.10 -9.44
C ALA A 57 -3.15 -0.91 -8.65
N ALA A 58 -3.21 -0.93 -7.31
CA ALA A 58 -2.53 0.06 -6.49
C ALA A 58 -2.04 -0.47 -5.14
N ARG A 59 -0.84 -0.03 -4.74
CA ARG A 59 -0.23 -0.31 -3.44
C ARG A 59 0.48 0.91 -2.86
N ILE A 60 0.46 1.01 -1.53
CA ILE A 60 1.34 1.88 -0.76
C ILE A 60 2.16 1.06 0.24
N TYR A 61 3.47 1.21 0.17
CA TYR A 61 4.45 0.57 1.05
C TYR A 61 4.84 1.57 2.14
N VAL A 62 4.84 1.11 3.39
CA VAL A 62 5.49 1.79 4.52
C VAL A 62 6.63 0.92 5.00
N VAL A 63 7.86 1.42 4.85
CA VAL A 63 9.08 0.64 5.09
C VAL A 63 9.69 1.02 6.44
N PHE A 64 9.98 -0.01 7.23
CA PHE A 64 10.57 0.05 8.56
C PHE A 64 11.98 -0.58 8.50
N PRO A 65 13.01 0.22 8.22
CA PRO A 65 14.38 -0.29 8.11
C PRO A 65 14.86 -0.84 9.45
N SER A 66 15.75 -1.82 9.36
CA SER A 66 16.49 -2.35 10.50
C SER A 66 17.99 -2.23 10.22
N LEU A 67 18.80 -2.14 11.29
CA LEU A 67 20.27 -2.23 11.18
C LEU A 67 20.72 -3.53 10.51
N VAL A 68 19.88 -4.56 10.62
CA VAL A 68 20.05 -5.84 9.96
C VAL A 68 19.13 -5.86 8.73
N PHE A 69 19.67 -5.73 7.52
CA PHE A 69 18.87 -5.46 6.32
C PHE A 69 17.75 -6.48 6.08
N TRP A 70 17.99 -7.77 6.34
CA TRP A 70 17.01 -8.84 6.17
C TRP A 70 15.91 -8.85 7.25
N LYS A 71 16.01 -8.00 8.28
CA LYS A 71 14.97 -7.76 9.28
C LYS A 71 14.12 -6.52 8.96
N THR A 72 14.36 -5.85 7.84
CA THR A 72 13.48 -4.76 7.35
C THR A 72 12.06 -5.29 7.23
N ARG A 73 11.10 -4.52 7.73
CA ARG A 73 9.67 -4.87 7.69
C ARG A 73 8.89 -3.86 6.89
N THR A 74 7.76 -4.32 6.37
CA THR A 74 6.95 -3.49 5.50
C THR A 74 5.47 -3.75 5.73
N ILE A 75 4.69 -2.67 5.70
CA ILE A 75 3.24 -2.73 5.57
C ILE A 75 2.89 -2.31 4.14
N ASN A 76 2.11 -3.14 3.45
CA ASN A 76 1.57 -2.83 2.13
C ASN A 76 0.07 -2.61 2.25
N TYR A 77 -0.38 -1.37 2.07
CA TYR A 77 -1.80 -1.07 1.89
C TYR A 77 -2.17 -1.29 0.44
N ILE A 78 -3.14 -2.17 0.19
CA ILE A 78 -3.46 -2.64 -1.17
C ILE A 78 -4.92 -2.36 -1.50
N TRP A 79 -5.16 -1.99 -2.77
CA TRP A 79 -6.46 -2.21 -3.40
C TRP A 79 -6.50 -3.66 -3.86
N ALA A 80 -7.09 -4.51 -3.04
CA ALA A 80 -7.09 -5.94 -3.29
C ALA A 80 -7.99 -6.33 -4.46
N ASN A 81 -7.67 -7.43 -5.14
CA ASN A 81 -8.55 -7.96 -6.17
C ASN A 81 -9.73 -8.71 -5.55
N LYS A 82 -9.45 -9.60 -4.60
CA LYS A 82 -10.42 -10.52 -3.98
C LYS A 82 -10.38 -10.56 -2.45
N LEU A 83 -9.30 -10.07 -1.83
CA LEU A 83 -9.13 -10.12 -0.38
C LEU A 83 -10.05 -9.07 0.27
N PRO A 84 -11.00 -9.45 1.15
CA PRO A 84 -11.97 -8.50 1.69
C PRO A 84 -11.32 -7.30 2.40
N PRO A 85 -11.90 -6.09 2.31
CA PRO A 85 -11.38 -4.93 3.04
C PRO A 85 -11.27 -5.19 4.55
N GLY A 86 -10.21 -4.67 5.17
CA GLY A 86 -9.86 -4.87 6.56
C GLY A 86 -9.15 -6.20 6.87
N LYS A 87 -9.09 -7.15 5.91
CA LYS A 87 -8.26 -8.36 6.06
C LYS A 87 -6.80 -8.05 5.78
N ALA A 88 -5.93 -8.81 6.44
CA ALA A 88 -4.50 -8.72 6.27
C ALA A 88 -3.89 -10.12 6.14
N VAL A 89 -2.87 -10.25 5.31
CA VAL A 89 -2.19 -11.50 5.00
C VAL A 89 -0.68 -11.26 4.92
N THR A 90 0.11 -12.25 5.32
CA THR A 90 1.56 -12.20 5.12
C THR A 90 1.87 -12.31 3.63
N SER A 91 2.82 -11.53 3.13
CA SER A 91 3.23 -11.62 1.73
C SER A 91 3.70 -13.06 1.40
N PRO A 92 3.31 -13.60 0.24
CA PRO A 92 3.74 -14.93 -0.18
C PRO A 92 5.25 -14.97 -0.52
N PHE A 93 5.90 -13.82 -0.71
CA PHE A 93 7.35 -13.72 -0.98
C PHE A 93 8.21 -13.60 0.28
N THR A 94 7.70 -12.99 1.35
CA THR A 94 8.47 -12.78 2.57
C THR A 94 7.59 -12.66 3.81
N LYS A 95 8.07 -13.21 4.93
CA LYS A 95 7.40 -13.11 6.23
C LYS A 95 7.51 -11.73 6.88
N ASN A 96 8.39 -10.88 6.38
CA ASN A 96 8.60 -9.53 6.93
C ASN A 96 7.65 -8.48 6.36
N SER A 97 6.77 -8.87 5.44
CA SER A 97 5.81 -7.97 4.82
C SER A 97 4.39 -8.41 5.11
N ILE A 98 3.57 -7.50 5.61
CA ILE A 98 2.13 -7.71 5.76
C ILE A 98 1.40 -6.89 4.69
N MET A 99 0.40 -7.50 4.06
CA MET A 99 -0.47 -6.86 3.09
C MET A 99 -1.83 -6.67 3.74
N ILE A 100 -2.34 -5.44 3.74
CA ILE A 100 -3.59 -5.05 4.35
C ILE A 100 -4.51 -4.53 3.23
N ALA A 101 -5.60 -5.24 2.98
CA ALA A 101 -6.63 -4.79 2.07
C ALA A 101 -7.36 -3.61 2.71
N VAL A 102 -7.16 -2.42 2.17
CA VAL A 102 -7.89 -1.21 2.60
C VAL A 102 -9.11 -0.96 1.71
N GLU A 103 -9.03 -1.40 0.46
CA GLU A 103 -10.13 -1.49 -0.49
C GLU A 103 -10.05 -2.82 -1.25
N SER A 104 -11.16 -3.28 -1.85
CA SER A 104 -11.17 -4.49 -2.67
C SER A 104 -12.21 -4.49 -3.79
N GLY A 105 -11.82 -5.09 -4.91
CA GLY A 105 -12.73 -5.41 -6.02
C GLY A 105 -13.18 -4.18 -6.81
N GLU A 106 -14.18 -4.40 -7.67
CA GLU A 106 -14.59 -3.44 -8.70
C GLU A 106 -15.60 -2.38 -8.22
N SER A 107 -16.20 -2.55 -7.03
CA SER A 107 -17.38 -1.76 -6.63
C SER A 107 -17.15 -0.24 -6.57
N LYS A 108 -15.89 0.19 -6.42
CA LYS A 108 -15.48 1.59 -6.26
C LYS A 108 -14.45 2.02 -7.30
N THR A 109 -14.18 1.21 -8.32
CA THR A 109 -13.22 1.57 -9.37
C THR A 109 -13.73 2.75 -10.20
N GLY A 110 -12.81 3.48 -10.81
CA GLY A 110 -13.12 4.74 -11.50
C GLY A 110 -13.45 5.92 -10.58
N ARG A 111 -13.39 5.76 -9.25
CA ARG A 111 -13.64 6.84 -8.28
C ARG A 111 -12.42 7.11 -7.41
N TRP A 112 -12.22 8.37 -7.03
CA TRP A 112 -11.24 8.75 -6.03
C TRP A 112 -11.71 8.31 -4.65
N ILE A 113 -10.95 7.42 -4.02
CA ILE A 113 -11.16 6.96 -2.64
C ILE A 113 -10.11 7.59 -1.74
N GLU A 114 -10.54 8.02 -0.56
CA GLU A 114 -9.66 8.50 0.50
C GLU A 114 -9.52 7.42 1.57
N GLU A 115 -8.27 7.14 1.93
CA GLU A 115 -7.92 6.17 2.96
C GLU A 115 -7.25 6.88 4.13
N LYS A 116 -7.45 6.32 5.33
CA LYS A 116 -6.81 6.79 6.55
C LYS A 116 -6.47 5.59 7.43
N ARG A 117 -5.20 5.39 7.73
CA ARG A 117 -4.70 4.26 8.54
C ARG A 117 -3.80 4.72 9.66
N ASN A 118 -3.95 4.09 10.82
CA ASN A 118 -3.01 4.21 11.91
C ASN A 118 -1.88 3.19 11.71
N VAL A 119 -0.77 3.67 11.17
CA VAL A 119 0.41 2.88 10.81
C VAL A 119 1.06 2.26 12.05
N PHE A 120 1.06 2.99 13.17
CA PHE A 120 1.60 2.49 14.44
C PHE A 120 0.83 1.26 14.92
N GLU A 121 -0.50 1.37 14.96
CA GLU A 121 -1.39 0.29 15.39
C GLU A 121 -1.33 -0.91 14.43
N ASP A 122 -1.35 -0.66 13.12
CA ASP A 122 -1.22 -1.71 12.11
C ASP A 122 0.11 -2.47 12.27
N PHE A 123 1.22 -1.77 12.50
CA PHE A 123 2.50 -2.40 12.74
C PHE A 123 2.47 -3.28 14.00
N ARG A 124 2.03 -2.74 15.14
CA ARG A 124 1.97 -3.51 16.40
C ARG A 124 1.07 -4.72 16.30
N LYS A 125 -0.09 -4.57 15.64
CA LYS A 125 -1.05 -5.65 15.45
C LYS A 125 -0.45 -6.84 14.70
N HIS A 126 0.27 -6.58 13.61
CA HIS A 126 0.75 -7.63 12.72
C HIS A 126 2.14 -8.14 13.05
N PHE A 127 2.99 -7.30 13.64
CA PHE A 127 4.38 -7.64 13.94
C PHE A 127 4.65 -7.90 15.43
N ARG A 128 3.66 -7.65 16.31
CA ARG A 128 3.74 -7.91 17.75
C ARG A 128 4.91 -7.22 18.46
N GLN A 129 5.30 -6.04 17.97
CA GLN A 129 6.34 -5.20 18.56
C GLN A 129 6.08 -3.75 18.18
N ASP A 130 6.77 -2.83 18.85
CA ASP A 130 6.69 -1.42 18.49
C ASP A 130 7.43 -1.15 17.16
N PRO A 131 6.88 -0.24 16.33
CA PRO A 131 7.51 0.14 15.07
C PRO A 131 8.81 0.90 15.32
N PRO A 132 9.89 0.59 14.57
CA PRO A 132 10.99 1.53 14.44
C PRO A 132 10.51 2.75 13.62
N ARG A 133 11.41 3.70 13.39
CA ARG A 133 11.11 4.84 12.51
C ARG A 133 10.82 4.37 11.09
N VAL A 134 9.89 5.04 10.42
CA VAL A 134 9.61 4.80 8.99
C VAL A 134 10.74 5.40 8.18
N GLY A 135 11.34 4.60 7.30
CA GLY A 135 12.48 4.97 6.45
C GLY A 135 12.11 5.33 5.01
N ALA A 136 10.95 4.89 4.53
CA ALA A 136 10.44 5.22 3.21
C ALA A 136 8.93 5.00 3.12
N ILE A 137 8.30 5.73 2.22
CA ILE A 137 6.98 5.42 1.69
C ILE A 137 7.14 5.23 0.19
N ALA A 138 6.52 4.20 -0.38
CA ALA A 138 6.53 3.98 -1.82
C ALA A 138 5.13 3.69 -2.34
N ILE A 139 4.88 4.06 -3.60
CA ILE A 139 3.69 3.65 -4.34
C ILE A 139 4.11 2.64 -5.41
N MET A 140 3.26 1.67 -5.69
CA MET A 140 3.52 0.69 -6.74
C MET A 140 2.25 0.28 -7.45
N THR A 141 2.35 0.22 -8.77
CA THR A 141 1.35 -0.42 -9.65
C THR A 141 2.09 -1.53 -10.38
N ASP A 142 1.65 -2.77 -10.16
CA ASP A 142 2.32 -3.98 -10.64
C ASP A 142 1.35 -4.91 -11.35
N THR A 143 1.87 -5.63 -12.35
CA THR A 143 1.16 -6.61 -13.18
C THR A 143 2.10 -7.70 -13.71
N ASP A 144 3.29 -7.87 -13.13
CA ASP A 144 4.32 -8.78 -13.62
C ASP A 144 4.04 -10.25 -13.29
N ASN A 145 3.22 -10.54 -12.29
CA ASN A 145 2.84 -11.90 -11.89
C ASN A 145 1.57 -12.38 -12.62
N THR A 146 0.60 -11.50 -12.82
CA THR A 146 -0.66 -11.80 -13.54
C THR A 146 -0.56 -11.63 -15.05
N GLY A 147 0.37 -10.79 -15.53
CA GLY A 147 0.47 -10.40 -16.95
C GLY A 147 -0.68 -9.53 -17.43
N GLU A 148 -1.53 -9.04 -16.52
CA GLU A 148 -2.64 -8.14 -16.83
C GLU A 148 -2.12 -6.70 -17.05
N LYS A 149 -3.04 -5.75 -17.22
CA LYS A 149 -2.72 -4.32 -17.30
C LYS A 149 -3.35 -3.60 -16.11
N ALA A 150 -2.69 -2.58 -15.60
CA ALA A 150 -3.21 -1.78 -14.50
C ALA A 150 -3.05 -0.30 -14.80
N VAL A 151 -4.05 0.48 -14.40
CA VAL A 151 -3.95 1.94 -14.36
C VAL A 151 -4.42 2.42 -13.01
N ALA A 152 -3.57 3.19 -12.35
CA ALA A 152 -3.88 3.80 -11.08
C ALA A 152 -3.43 5.26 -11.03
N TRP A 153 -4.08 6.00 -10.15
CA TRP A 153 -3.77 7.37 -9.84
C TRP A 153 -3.55 7.50 -8.34
N TYR A 154 -2.45 8.13 -7.97
CA TYR A 154 -2.10 8.41 -6.59
C TYR A 154 -2.21 9.91 -6.37
N GLY A 155 -3.09 10.29 -5.45
CA GLY A 155 -3.23 11.65 -4.97
C GLY A 155 -2.20 11.98 -3.89
N PRO A 156 -2.37 13.13 -3.21
CA PRO A 156 -1.49 13.50 -2.10
C PRO A 156 -1.48 12.44 -1.00
N ILE A 157 -0.28 12.11 -0.51
CA ILE A 157 -0.05 11.27 0.67
C ILE A 157 0.41 12.19 1.81
N ARG A 158 -0.23 12.08 2.97
CA ARG A 158 -0.01 12.94 4.14
C ARG A 158 0.28 12.09 5.36
N ILE A 159 1.27 12.52 6.12
CA ILE A 159 1.61 12.00 7.44
C ILE A 159 1.10 13.01 8.46
N LEU A 160 0.21 12.57 9.34
CA LEU A 160 -0.52 13.44 10.26
C LEU A 160 -0.22 13.06 11.70
N CYS A 161 -0.20 14.05 12.59
CA CYS A 161 -0.12 13.82 14.03
C CYS A 161 -1.36 13.08 14.55
N ALA A 162 -1.24 12.46 15.72
CA ALA A 162 -2.41 12.00 16.44
C ALA A 162 -3.28 13.22 16.77
N SER A 163 -4.59 13.13 16.51
CA SER A 163 -5.51 14.16 16.98
C SER A 163 -5.44 14.22 18.51
N SER A 164 -5.08 15.39 19.05
CA SER A 164 -5.32 15.70 20.47
C SER A 164 -6.82 15.50 20.71
N HIS A 165 -7.18 14.62 21.65
CA HIS A 165 -8.55 14.51 22.12
C HIS A 165 -8.89 15.73 22.98
#